data_AF-A0A225UH16-F1
#
_entry.id   AF-A0A225UH16-F1
#
_cell.length_a   1.000
_cell.length_b   1.000
_cell.length_c   1.000
_cell.angle_alpha   90.00
_cell.angle_beta   90.00
_cell.angle_gamma   90.00
#
_symmetry.space_group_name_H-M   'P 1'
#
loop_
_entity.id
_entity.type
_entity.pdbx_description
1 polymer ?
#
loop_
_entity_poly.entity_id
_entity_poly.type
_entity_poly.pdbx_seq_one_letter_code
_entity_poly.pdbx_strand_id
1 'polypeptide(L)'
;MINFCFKRHANGSVERSKARVCVQGCGQAYRIDYIDTFSPVVKLISIRVVLAECNSRGLKIRQGDVPTAYVKARLSEVSYVKQPKGFEEGASG
;
A
#
# COMPACT_ATOMS: atom_id res chain seq x y z
N MET A 1 1.35 6.71 -12.82
CA MET A 1 -0.04 7.01 -13.21
C MET A 1 -0.68 7.90 -12.16
N ILE A 2 -1.31 9.01 -12.54
CA ILE A 2 -2.07 9.85 -11.61
C ILE A 2 -3.56 9.65 -11.87
N ASN A 3 -4.33 9.39 -10.81
CA ASN A 3 -5.78 9.30 -10.87
C ASN A 3 -6.41 10.54 -10.22
N PHE A 4 -7.27 11.24 -10.96
CA PHE A 4 -8.03 12.39 -10.48
C PHE A 4 -9.47 11.99 -10.19
N CYS A 5 -9.93 12.28 -8.98
CA CYS A 5 -11.29 12.03 -8.55
C CYS A 5 -11.91 13.34 -8.06
N PHE A 6 -13.05 13.71 -8.63
CA PHE A 6 -13.79 14.92 -8.28
C PHE A 6 -15.06 14.53 -7.54
N LYS A 7 -15.20 14.99 -6.29
CA LYS A 7 -16.51 15.02 -5.63
C LYS A 7 -17.27 16.24 -6.11
N ARG A 8 -18.51 16.05 -6.54
CA ARG A 8 -19.41 17.11 -6.98
C ARG A 8 -20.60 17.20 -6.03
N HIS A 9 -21.08 18.41 -5.80
CA HIS A 9 -22.34 18.68 -5.12
C HIS A 9 -23.54 18.27 -5.99
N ALA A 10 -24.74 18.22 -5.41
CA ALA A 10 -25.97 17.86 -6.12
C ALA A 10 -26.31 18.80 -7.29
N ASN A 11 -25.84 20.05 -7.25
CA ASN A 11 -25.95 21.03 -8.33
C ASN A 11 -24.84 20.92 -9.39
N GLY A 12 -23.97 19.91 -9.29
CA GLY A 12 -22.90 19.64 -10.26
C GLY A 12 -21.60 20.44 -10.04
N SER A 13 -21.54 21.37 -9.08
CA SER A 13 -20.29 22.09 -8.77
C SER A 13 -19.29 21.19 -8.07
N VAL A 14 -17.98 21.42 -8.30
CA VAL A 14 -16.92 20.60 -7.69
C VAL A 14 -16.75 20.97 -6.23
N GLU A 15 -17.04 20.03 -5.33
CA GLU A 15 -16.85 20.15 -3.89
C GLU A 15 -15.38 19.92 -3.52
N ARG A 16 -14.77 18.86 -4.08
CA ARG A 16 -13.41 18.47 -3.71
C ARG A 16 -12.71 17.67 -4.80
N SER A 17 -11.53 18.11 -5.18
CA SER A 17 -10.62 17.38 -6.06
C SER A 17 -9.64 16.56 -5.23
N LYS A 18 -9.44 15.30 -5.59
CA LYS A 18 -8.39 14.42 -5.03
C LYS A 18 -7.55 13.86 -6.16
N ALA A 19 -6.24 14.04 -6.10
CA ALA A 19 -5.30 13.36 -6.97
C ALA A 19 -4.59 12.25 -6.17
N ARG A 20 -4.43 11.07 -6.77
CA ARG A 20 -3.60 9.99 -6.24
C ARG A 20 -2.50 9.68 -7.24
N VAL A 21 -1.25 9.83 -6.81
CA VAL A 21 -0.09 9.39 -7.60
C VAL A 21 0.14 7.92 -7.29
N CYS A 22 -0.09 7.05 -8.27
CA CYS A 22 0.20 5.64 -8.21
C CYS A 22 1.40 5.35 -9.10
N VAL A 23 2.48 4.84 -8.52
CA VAL A 23 3.55 4.22 -9.31
C VAL A 23 2.93 3.01 -10.01
N GLN A 24 3.11 2.91 -11.32
CA GLN A 24 2.59 1.79 -12.09
C GLN A 24 3.56 0.61 -11.89
N GLY A 25 3.28 -0.24 -10.90
CA GLY A 25 4.13 -1.39 -10.55
C GLY A 25 4.13 -2.52 -11.59
N CYS A 26 3.43 -2.39 -12.72
CA CYS A 26 3.31 -3.45 -13.72
C CYS A 26 4.49 -3.52 -14.70
N GLY A 27 5.69 -3.13 -14.26
CA GLY A 27 6.97 -3.45 -14.93
C GLY A 27 7.65 -4.69 -14.35
N GLN A 28 7.07 -5.32 -13.33
CA GLN A 28 7.63 -6.53 -12.72
C GLN A 28 7.48 -7.72 -13.68
N ALA A 29 8.60 -8.35 -14.02
CA ALA A 29 8.60 -9.52 -14.88
C ALA A 29 8.14 -10.74 -14.08
N TYR A 30 7.17 -11.48 -14.63
CA TYR A 30 6.75 -12.77 -14.09
C TYR A 30 7.98 -13.69 -13.90
N ARG A 31 8.17 -14.20 -12.67
CA ARG A 31 9.30 -15.05 -12.19
C ARG A 31 10.59 -14.38 -11.73
N ILE A 32 10.73 -13.06 -11.83
CA ILE A 32 11.91 -12.34 -11.30
C ILE A 32 11.57 -11.70 -9.94
N ASP A 33 10.47 -10.95 -9.87
CA ASP A 33 10.12 -10.15 -8.68
C ASP A 33 8.92 -10.70 -7.88
N TYR A 34 8.30 -11.79 -8.36
CA TYR A 34 7.04 -12.34 -7.81
C TYR A 34 7.16 -13.62 -7.00
N ILE A 35 8.35 -14.25 -6.97
CA ILE A 35 8.53 -15.56 -6.35
C ILE A 35 8.49 -15.52 -4.82
N ASP A 36 8.81 -14.38 -4.21
CA ASP A 36 8.76 -14.17 -2.76
C ASP A 36 7.62 -13.25 -2.34
N THR A 37 6.39 -13.57 -2.76
CA THR A 37 5.21 -12.97 -2.11
C THR A 37 4.95 -13.68 -0.78
N PHE A 38 5.75 -13.37 0.23
CA PHE A 38 5.46 -13.78 1.61
C PHE A 38 4.32 -12.93 2.15
N SER A 39 3.08 -13.31 1.82
CA SER A 39 1.93 -12.85 2.59
C SER A 39 1.94 -13.62 3.92
N PRO A 40 2.13 -12.97 5.08
CA PRO A 40 2.09 -13.64 6.36
C PRO A 40 0.63 -13.93 6.72
N VAL A 41 0.03 -14.90 6.05
CA VAL A 41 -1.31 -15.38 6.41
C VAL A 41 -1.14 -16.30 7.61
N VAL A 42 -1.14 -15.72 8.81
CA VAL A 42 -1.16 -16.49 10.05
C VAL A 42 -2.47 -17.30 10.09
N LYS A 43 -2.36 -18.63 10.16
CA LYS A 43 -3.52 -19.51 10.32
C LYS A 43 -4.13 -19.29 11.71
N LEU A 44 -5.46 -19.32 11.81
CA LEU A 44 -6.17 -19.20 13.10
C LEU A 44 -5.70 -20.24 14.14
N ILE A 45 -5.29 -21.43 13.69
CA ILE A 45 -4.73 -22.48 14.53
C ILE A 45 -3.46 -21.98 15.25
N SER A 46 -2.56 -21.31 14.52
CA SER A 46 -1.33 -20.76 15.08
C SER A 46 -1.62 -19.69 16.14
N ILE A 47 -2.62 -18.83 15.90
CA ILE A 47 -3.06 -17.84 16.89
C ILE A 47 -3.58 -18.54 18.15
N ARG A 48 -4.43 -19.56 18.01
CA ARG A 48 -5.00 -20.32 19.14
C ARG A 48 -3.92 -20.99 19.98
N VAL A 49 -2.89 -21.57 19.37
CA VAL A 49 -1.77 -22.19 20.09
C VAL A 49 -1.02 -21.14 20.92
N VAL A 50 -0.71 -19.98 20.33
CA VAL A 50 -0.04 -18.88 21.05
C VAL A 50 -0.90 -18.36 22.20
N LEU A 51 -2.21 -18.17 22.00
CA LEU A 51 -3.13 -17.74 23.06
C LEU A 51 -3.23 -18.78 24.18
N ALA A 52 -3.32 -20.07 23.85
CA ALA A 52 -3.35 -21.15 24.83
C ALA A 52 -2.06 -21.20 25.66
N GLU A 53 -0.91 -21.03 25.02
CA GLU A 53 0.38 -20.98 25.69
C GLU A 53 0.48 -19.76 26.63
N CYS A 54 0.07 -18.58 26.16
CA CYS A 54 0.03 -17.38 26.99
C CYS A 54 -0.88 -17.56 28.21
N ASN A 55 -2.04 -18.19 28.03
CA ASN A 55 -2.96 -18.47 29.14
C ASN A 55 -2.37 -19.48 30.14
N SER A 56 -1.71 -20.54 29.66
CA SER A 56 -1.05 -21.53 30.52
C SER A 56 0.04 -20.94 31.40
N ARG A 57 0.72 -19.88 30.93
CA ARG A 57 1.79 -19.18 31.63
C ARG A 57 1.32 -17.94 32.40
N GLY A 58 0.01 -17.64 32.40
CA GLY A 58 -0.55 -16.45 33.03
C GLY A 58 -0.08 -15.12 32.42
N LEU A 59 0.32 -15.13 31.14
CA LEU A 59 0.84 -13.94 30.45
C LEU A 59 -0.30 -13.01 30.03
N LYS A 60 -0.09 -11.71 30.21
CA LYS A 60 -1.02 -10.68 29.70
C LYS A 60 -0.75 -10.39 28.23
N ILE A 61 -1.79 -10.49 27.41
CA ILE A 61 -1.72 -10.26 25.97
C ILE A 61 -2.22 -8.84 25.67
N ARG A 62 -1.50 -8.11 24.82
CA ARG A 62 -1.92 -6.81 24.30
C ARG A 62 -1.81 -6.83 22.79
N GLN A 63 -2.89 -6.48 22.11
CA GLN A 63 -2.90 -6.32 20.65
C GLN A 63 -2.49 -4.89 20.31
N GLY A 64 -1.50 -4.76 19.42
CA GLY A 64 -1.15 -3.48 18.79
C GLY A 64 -1.50 -3.57 17.30
N ASP A 65 -2.43 -2.74 16.86
CA ASP A 65 -2.64 -2.53 15.43
C ASP A 65 -1.56 -1.56 14.93
N VAL A 66 -0.81 -1.97 13.91
CA VAL A 66 0.21 -1.12 13.29
C VAL A 66 -0.45 -0.44 12.09
N PRO A 67 -0.74 0.88 12.16
CA PRO A 67 -1.30 1.57 11.02
C PRO A 67 -0.29 1.51 9.87
N THR A 68 -0.74 0.92 8.75
CA THR A 68 0.03 0.75 7.51
C THR A 68 1.32 -0.07 7.64
N ALA A 69 1.19 -1.39 7.59
CA ALA A 69 2.29 -2.31 7.26
C ALA A 69 2.67 -2.24 5.76
N TYR A 70 2.89 -1.03 5.22
CA TYR A 70 3.82 -0.91 4.09
C TYR A 70 5.19 -1.01 4.73
N VAL A 71 5.92 -2.08 4.44
CA VAL A 71 7.25 -2.31 4.97
C VAL A 71 8.04 -1.00 4.82
N LYS A 72 8.48 -0.38 5.93
CA LYS A 72 9.40 0.78 5.92
C LYS A 72 10.81 0.38 5.44
N ALA A 73 10.90 -0.67 4.61
CA ALA A 73 12.11 -1.03 3.93
C ALA A 73 12.48 0.16 3.07
N ARG A 74 13.74 0.58 3.16
CA ARG A 74 14.30 1.48 2.16
C ARG A 74 14.19 0.73 0.83
N LEU A 75 13.27 1.19 -0.01
CA LEU A 75 13.20 0.75 -1.39
C LEU A 75 14.47 1.28 -2.06
N SER A 76 15.46 0.41 -2.29
CA SER A 76 16.69 0.75 -3.04
C SER A 76 16.43 0.89 -4.53
N GLU A 77 15.21 0.60 -4.98
CA GLU A 77 14.80 0.63 -6.38
C GLU A 77 14.30 2.02 -6.76
N VAL A 78 14.88 2.56 -7.83
CA VAL A 78 14.41 3.80 -8.46
C VAL A 78 13.13 3.48 -9.22
N SER A 79 11.98 3.94 -8.71
CA SER A 79 10.70 3.78 -9.40
C SER A 79 10.43 4.95 -10.35
N TYR A 80 10.27 4.66 -11.64
CA TYR A 80 9.95 5.66 -12.65
C TYR A 80 8.44 5.91 -12.71
N VAL A 81 8.02 7.17 -12.61
CA VAL A 81 6.63 7.58 -12.78
C VAL A 81 6.49 8.30 -14.11
N LYS A 82 5.66 7.78 -15.01
CA LYS A 82 5.28 8.51 -16.23
C LYS A 82 4.50 9.76 -15.85
N GLN A 83 4.96 10.92 -16.34
CA GLN A 83 4.30 12.21 -16.13
C GLN A 83 2.83 12.13 -16.61
N PRO A 84 1.87 12.67 -15.84
CA PRO A 84 0.48 12.72 -16.26
C PRO A 84 0.32 13.56 -17.53
N LYS A 85 -0.56 13.12 -18.43
CA LYS A 85 -0.93 13.90 -19.63
C LYS A 85 -1.48 15.26 -19.20
N GLY A 86 -0.98 16.34 -19.81
CA GLY A 86 -1.36 17.73 -19.50
C GLY A 86 -0.43 18.47 -18.52
N PHE A 87 0.68 17.85 -18.09
CA PHE A 87 1.77 18.51 -17.36
C PHE A 87 3.07 18.60 -18.19
N GLU A 88 2.98 18.39 -19.51
CA GLU A 88 4.13 18.27 -20.42
C GLU A 88 4.77 19.62 -20.81
N GLU A 89 4.64 20.68 -20.00
CA GLU A 89 5.26 21.98 -20.28
C GLU A 89 6.38 22.31 -19.27
N GLY A 90 7.59 22.52 -19.80
CA GLY A 90 8.71 23.14 -19.08
C GLY A 90 10.06 22.44 -19.09
N ALA A 91 10.42 21.69 -20.14
CA ALA A 91 11.83 21.42 -20.46
C ALA A 91 12.24 22.20 -21.71
N SER A 92 11.95 23.51 -21.71
CA SER A 92 12.60 24.46 -22.61
C SER A 92 13.96 24.81 -22.00
N GLY A 93 15.03 24.40 -22.68
CA GLY A 93 16.38 24.88 -22.43
C GLY A 93 16.57 26.35 -22.79
#